data_AF-A0A0D6ADC9-F1
#
_entry.id   AF-A0A0D6ADC9-F1
#
_cell.length_a   1.000
_cell.length_b   1.000
_cell.length_c   1.000
_cell.angle_alpha   90.00
_cell.angle_beta   90.00
_cell.angle_gamma   90.00
#
_symmetry.space_group_name_H-M   'P 1'
#
loop_
_entity.id
_entity.type
_entity.pdbx_description
1 polymer ?
#
loop_
_entity_poly.entity_id
_entity_poly.type
_entity_poly.pdbx_seq_one_letter_code
_entity_poly.pdbx_strand_id
1 'polypeptide(L)'
;MPGQLFENNYSYFSPVFAQTITPEKVAEEVYQQIPDFPLENNYISRETNQIAIENTLISRLVRYHQYTKSRPTTFRLDWKLTLADYLGKNETINDERYPGSSTLTQNPFISDRKIIQSLTMQQRNDLVNVLVSIYNPNVENKPQETPTQNPQNNNSSPTFVLPQPGGADLLLP
;
A
#
# COMPACT_ATOMS: atom_id res chain seq x y z
N MET A 1 33.62 53.68 3.83
CA MET A 1 33.06 52.79 4.86
C MET A 1 31.76 52.17 4.34
N PRO A 2 31.81 50.99 3.71
CA PRO A 2 30.60 50.31 3.23
C PRO A 2 30.03 49.39 4.33
N GLY A 3 28.73 49.48 4.57
CA GLY A 3 27.99 48.53 5.39
C GLY A 3 27.62 47.29 4.56
N GLN A 4 28.10 46.12 4.98
CA GLN A 4 27.72 44.82 4.45
C GLN A 4 26.34 44.43 4.97
N LEU A 5 25.38 44.21 4.07
CA LEU A 5 24.15 43.49 4.36
C LEU A 5 24.35 42.04 3.91
N PHE A 6 24.22 41.11 4.86
CA PHE A 6 24.35 39.68 4.62
C PHE A 6 23.06 39.15 3.99
N GLU A 7 23.13 38.68 2.74
CA GLU A 7 22.08 37.87 2.12
C GLU A 7 22.17 36.43 2.67
N ASN A 8 21.25 36.09 3.56
CA ASN A 8 21.06 34.70 3.99
C ASN A 8 20.23 33.96 2.93
N ASN A 9 20.91 33.36 1.95
CA ASN A 9 20.32 32.39 1.03
C ASN A 9 20.11 31.05 1.75
N TYR A 10 19.00 30.92 2.49
CA TYR A 10 18.52 29.62 2.92
C TYR A 10 17.88 28.92 1.72
N SER A 11 18.68 28.12 1.02
CA SER A 11 18.18 27.15 0.04
C SER A 11 17.42 26.06 0.78
N TYR A 12 16.12 26.28 1.00
CA TYR A 12 15.18 25.25 1.43
C TYR A 12 15.03 24.24 0.28
N PHE A 13 15.96 23.28 0.18
CA PHE A 13 15.68 22.02 -0.51
C PHE A 13 14.72 21.23 0.38
N SER A 14 13.44 21.55 0.33
CA SER A 14 12.41 20.57 0.65
C SER A 14 12.55 19.42 -0.36
N PRO A 15 12.66 18.16 0.06
CA PRO A 15 12.61 17.05 -0.89
C PRO A 15 11.25 17.07 -1.58
N VAL A 16 11.22 17.56 -2.82
CA VAL A 16 10.07 17.51 -3.72
C VAL A 16 9.90 16.08 -4.26
N PHE A 17 9.97 15.06 -3.40
CA PHE A 17 9.73 13.66 -3.79
C PHE A 17 8.24 13.28 -3.71
N ALA A 18 7.40 14.15 -3.14
CA ALA A 18 5.94 14.03 -3.18
C ALA A 18 5.32 14.65 -4.45
N GLN A 19 6.10 14.85 -5.53
CA GLN A 19 5.51 15.00 -6.86
C GLN A 19 4.89 13.65 -7.24
N THR A 20 3.56 13.63 -7.21
CA THR A 20 2.62 12.51 -7.26
C THR A 20 3.05 11.43 -8.26
N ILE A 21 3.70 10.35 -7.78
CA ILE A 21 3.91 9.16 -8.60
C ILE A 21 2.54 8.64 -9.04
N THR A 22 2.38 8.41 -10.34
CA THR A 22 1.09 8.00 -10.89
C THR A 22 0.80 6.54 -10.57
N PRO A 23 -0.47 6.12 -10.49
CA PRO A 23 -0.81 4.71 -10.30
C PRO A 23 -0.16 3.77 -11.33
N GLU A 24 0.04 4.23 -12.56
CA GLU A 24 0.66 3.49 -13.65
C GLU A 24 2.16 3.27 -13.38
N LYS A 25 2.90 4.32 -12.98
CA LYS A 25 4.33 4.19 -12.60
C LYS A 25 4.54 3.29 -11.39
N VAL A 26 3.65 3.37 -10.40
CA VAL A 26 3.70 2.47 -9.24
C VAL A 26 3.48 1.03 -9.68
N ALA A 27 2.55 0.80 -10.61
CA ALA A 27 2.31 -0.52 -11.14
C ALA A 27 3.55 -1.08 -11.86
N GLU A 28 4.22 -0.29 -12.70
CA GLU A 28 5.49 -0.68 -13.33
C GLU A 28 6.52 -1.14 -12.30
N GLU A 29 6.75 -0.35 -11.24
CA GLU A 29 7.70 -0.70 -10.17
C GLU A 29 7.28 -1.96 -9.39
N VAL A 30 5.98 -2.16 -9.14
CA VAL A 30 5.47 -3.38 -8.52
C VAL A 30 5.75 -4.59 -9.39
N TYR A 31 5.43 -4.56 -10.69
CA TYR A 31 5.68 -5.71 -11.58
C TYR A 31 7.17 -5.95 -11.83
N GLN A 32 8.04 -4.96 -11.65
CA GLN A 32 9.49 -5.19 -11.63
C GLN A 32 9.93 -5.99 -10.40
N GLN A 33 9.34 -5.73 -9.23
CA GLN A 33 9.70 -6.40 -7.97
C GLN A 33 9.01 -7.75 -7.78
N ILE A 34 7.77 -7.91 -8.28
CA ILE A 34 6.98 -9.14 -8.23
C ILE A 34 6.43 -9.50 -9.62
N PRO A 35 7.28 -9.98 -10.55
CA PRO A 35 6.93 -10.16 -11.97
C PRO A 35 5.84 -11.20 -12.23
N ASP A 36 5.66 -12.16 -11.32
CA ASP A 36 4.62 -13.19 -11.44
C ASP A 36 3.23 -12.71 -10.99
N PHE A 37 3.10 -11.44 -10.55
CA PHE A 37 1.81 -10.90 -10.13
C PHE A 37 0.86 -10.71 -11.33
N PRO A 38 -0.44 -11.05 -11.22
CA PRO A 38 -1.37 -10.97 -12.35
C PRO A 38 -1.55 -9.54 -12.89
N LEU A 39 -1.36 -9.36 -14.20
CA LEU A 39 -1.42 -8.05 -14.87
C LEU A 39 -2.84 -7.50 -15.05
N GLU A 40 -3.78 -8.32 -15.52
CA GLU A 40 -5.17 -7.94 -15.86
C GLU A 40 -5.31 -6.60 -16.62
N ASN A 41 -4.64 -6.50 -17.77
CA ASN A 41 -4.61 -5.28 -18.61
C ASN A 41 -5.18 -5.46 -20.02
N ASN A 42 -6.03 -6.47 -20.22
CA ASN A 42 -6.66 -6.77 -21.52
C ASN A 42 -7.98 -6.00 -21.76
N TYR A 43 -8.21 -4.92 -21.01
CA TYR A 43 -9.44 -4.13 -21.11
C TYR A 43 -9.37 -3.11 -22.25
N ILE A 44 -10.50 -2.85 -22.90
CA ILE A 44 -10.59 -1.86 -23.99
C ILE A 44 -11.01 -0.51 -23.38
N SER A 45 -10.27 0.54 -23.72
CA SER A 45 -10.63 1.93 -23.39
C SER A 45 -11.84 2.37 -24.21
N ARG A 46 -12.83 3.01 -23.56
CA ARG A 46 -13.97 3.62 -24.25
C ARG A 46 -13.58 4.85 -25.07
N GLU A 47 -12.52 5.54 -24.67
CA GLU A 47 -12.07 6.77 -25.33
C GLU A 47 -11.33 6.45 -26.64
N THR A 48 -10.38 5.51 -26.60
CA THR A 48 -9.49 5.22 -27.74
C THR A 48 -9.91 3.98 -28.52
N ASN A 49 -10.82 3.16 -27.97
CA ASN A 49 -11.20 1.86 -28.51
C ASN A 49 -10.00 0.90 -28.71
N GLN A 50 -8.93 1.09 -27.94
CA GLN A 50 -7.73 0.27 -27.92
C GLN A 50 -7.57 -0.42 -26.57
N ILE A 51 -6.72 -1.45 -26.52
CA ILE A 51 -6.33 -2.11 -25.26
C ILE A 51 -5.62 -1.07 -24.38
N ALA A 52 -6.14 -0.89 -23.16
CA ALA A 52 -5.61 0.02 -22.17
C ALA A 52 -4.47 -0.67 -21.38
N ILE A 53 -3.31 -0.83 -22.02
CA ILE A 53 -2.17 -1.59 -21.48
C ILE A 53 -1.70 -1.12 -20.09
N GLU A 54 -1.84 0.17 -19.79
CA GLU A 54 -1.48 0.80 -18.51
C GLU A 54 -2.56 0.62 -17.42
N ASN A 55 -3.78 0.21 -17.79
CA ASN A 55 -4.83 -0.17 -16.85
C ASN A 55 -4.60 -1.62 -16.41
N THR A 56 -3.63 -1.83 -15.54
CA THR A 56 -3.32 -3.10 -14.88
C THR A 56 -4.12 -3.25 -13.58
N LEU A 57 -4.12 -4.45 -13.00
CA LEU A 57 -4.68 -4.73 -11.67
C LEU A 57 -4.09 -3.77 -10.61
N ILE A 58 -2.76 -3.64 -10.60
CA ILE A 58 -2.07 -2.79 -9.62
C ILE A 58 -2.40 -1.30 -9.84
N SER A 59 -2.41 -0.80 -11.09
CA SER A 59 -2.73 0.62 -11.30
C SER A 59 -4.17 0.94 -10.87
N ARG A 60 -5.13 0.03 -11.08
CA ARG A 60 -6.49 0.16 -10.54
C ARG A 60 -6.53 0.07 -9.02
N LEU A 61 -5.79 -0.84 -8.40
CA LEU A 61 -5.72 -0.96 -6.93
C LEU A 61 -5.15 0.31 -6.29
N VAL A 62 -4.07 0.87 -6.84
CA VAL A 62 -3.45 2.11 -6.38
C VAL A 62 -4.40 3.28 -6.58
N ARG A 63 -5.06 3.37 -7.74
CA ARG A 63 -6.08 4.40 -8.03
C ARG A 63 -7.25 4.34 -7.06
N TYR A 64 -7.72 3.13 -6.72
CA TYR A 64 -8.75 2.92 -5.71
C TYR A 64 -8.30 3.41 -4.33
N HIS A 65 -7.09 3.04 -3.91
CA HIS A 65 -6.52 3.46 -2.63
C HIS A 65 -6.40 5.00 -2.52
N GLN A 66 -5.78 5.62 -3.53
CA GLN A 66 -5.43 7.04 -3.51
C GLN A 66 -6.63 7.95 -3.77
N TYR A 67 -7.49 7.62 -4.74
CA TYR A 67 -8.50 8.56 -5.22
C TYR A 67 -9.93 8.16 -4.87
N THR A 68 -10.23 6.86 -4.79
CA THR A 68 -11.58 6.42 -4.36
C THR A 68 -11.69 6.43 -2.83
N LYS A 69 -10.64 6.00 -2.13
CA LYS A 69 -10.62 5.90 -0.66
C LYS A 69 -9.84 7.01 0.03
N SER A 70 -9.05 7.78 -0.70
CA SER A 70 -8.23 8.87 -0.14
C SER A 70 -7.36 8.43 1.03
N ARG A 71 -6.82 7.20 0.94
CA ARG A 71 -5.96 6.64 1.99
C ARG A 71 -4.51 7.13 1.80
N PRO A 72 -3.77 7.39 2.90
CA PRO A 72 -2.35 7.71 2.80
C PRO A 72 -1.53 6.50 2.33
N THR A 73 -0.62 6.73 1.38
CA THR A 73 0.17 5.66 0.75
C THR A 73 1.41 5.25 1.54
N THR A 74 1.81 6.04 2.54
CA THR A 74 3.04 5.81 3.32
C THR A 74 2.86 4.80 4.45
N PHE A 75 1.61 4.45 4.80
CA PHE A 75 1.31 3.57 5.93
C PHE A 75 0.92 2.16 5.47
N ARG A 76 1.61 1.16 6.03
CA ARG A 76 1.31 -0.26 5.80
C ARG A 76 -0.13 -0.63 6.15
N LEU A 77 -0.69 -0.04 7.21
CA LEU A 77 -2.05 -0.33 7.66
C LEU A 77 -3.09 0.03 6.58
N ASP A 78 -2.96 1.18 5.95
CA ASP A 78 -3.89 1.66 4.93
C ASP A 78 -3.93 0.76 3.70
N TRP A 79 -2.78 0.22 3.27
CA TRP A 79 -2.74 -0.79 2.22
C TRP A 79 -3.41 -2.11 2.64
N LYS A 80 -3.24 -2.53 3.89
CA LYS A 80 -3.95 -3.71 4.43
C LYS A 80 -5.46 -3.48 4.47
N LEU A 81 -5.92 -2.28 4.83
CA LEU A 81 -7.34 -1.92 4.80
C LEU A 81 -7.87 -1.94 3.35
N THR A 82 -7.11 -1.42 2.39
CA THR A 82 -7.46 -1.57 0.97
C THR A 82 -7.65 -3.03 0.59
N LEU A 83 -6.70 -3.92 0.89
CA LEU A 83 -6.87 -5.34 0.59
C LEU A 83 -8.08 -5.95 1.32
N ALA A 84 -8.35 -5.53 2.56
CA ALA A 84 -9.53 -5.96 3.29
C ALA A 84 -10.85 -5.56 2.61
N ASP A 85 -10.91 -4.42 1.90
CA ASP A 85 -12.07 -4.03 1.09
C ASP A 85 -12.33 -5.04 -0.05
N TYR A 86 -11.26 -5.45 -0.77
CA TYR A 86 -11.35 -6.48 -1.82
C TYR A 86 -11.76 -7.84 -1.25
N LEU A 87 -11.25 -8.20 -0.05
CA LEU A 87 -11.63 -9.42 0.64
C LEU A 87 -13.04 -9.38 1.26
N GLY A 88 -13.72 -8.23 1.23
CA GLY A 88 -15.04 -8.04 1.85
C GLY A 88 -15.00 -8.11 3.38
N LYS A 89 -13.89 -7.67 3.99
CA LYS A 89 -13.63 -7.71 5.43
C LYS A 89 -13.49 -6.33 6.08
N ASN A 90 -13.55 -5.25 5.30
CA ASN A 90 -13.55 -3.88 5.81
C ASN A 90 -14.72 -3.10 5.23
N GLU A 91 -14.59 -2.52 4.03
CA GLU A 91 -15.66 -1.77 3.38
C GLU A 91 -16.18 -2.46 2.12
N THR A 92 -17.45 -2.24 1.80
CA THR A 92 -18.03 -2.66 0.52
C THR A 92 -17.56 -1.73 -0.59
N ILE A 93 -16.92 -2.30 -1.60
CA ILE A 93 -16.54 -1.57 -2.81
C ILE A 93 -17.80 -1.33 -3.66
N ASN A 94 -18.08 -0.06 -3.97
CA ASN A 94 -19.08 0.32 -4.96
C ASN A 94 -18.48 0.10 -6.35
N ASP A 95 -19.10 -0.79 -7.12
CA ASP A 95 -18.67 -1.21 -8.46
C ASP A 95 -18.79 -0.08 -9.50
N GLU A 96 -19.85 0.73 -9.44
CA GLU A 96 -20.05 1.88 -10.32
C GLU A 96 -18.96 2.95 -10.17
N ARG A 97 -18.34 3.05 -8.98
CA ARG A 97 -17.24 3.98 -8.68
C ARG A 97 -15.86 3.34 -8.73
N TYR A 98 -15.78 2.07 -9.11
CA TYR A 98 -14.51 1.36 -9.17
C TYR A 98 -13.61 1.90 -10.31
N PRO A 99 -12.28 2.00 -10.11
CA PRO A 99 -11.37 2.41 -11.18
C PRO A 99 -11.55 1.57 -12.46
N GLY A 100 -11.85 2.25 -13.57
CA GLY A 100 -12.14 1.61 -14.85
C GLY A 100 -13.64 1.47 -15.17
N SER A 101 -14.55 1.65 -14.22
CA SER A 101 -16.00 1.46 -14.44
C SER A 101 -16.56 2.36 -15.56
N SER A 102 -16.11 3.61 -15.62
CA SER A 102 -16.57 4.62 -16.58
C SER A 102 -15.66 4.75 -17.81
N THR A 103 -14.40 4.33 -17.72
CA THR A 103 -13.38 4.52 -18.75
C THR A 103 -13.13 3.27 -19.60
N LEU A 104 -13.47 2.08 -19.10
CA LEU A 104 -13.29 0.81 -19.81
C LEU A 104 -14.63 0.24 -20.28
N THR A 105 -14.62 -0.46 -21.41
CA THR A 105 -15.83 -1.07 -21.99
C THR A 105 -16.47 -2.10 -21.05
N GLN A 106 -15.65 -2.78 -20.25
CA GLN A 106 -16.06 -3.70 -19.20
C GLN A 106 -15.55 -3.21 -17.84
N ASN A 107 -16.41 -3.28 -16.82
CA ASN A 107 -16.00 -2.99 -15.45
C ASN A 107 -15.08 -4.10 -14.91
N PRO A 108 -13.83 -3.79 -14.52
CA PRO A 108 -12.85 -4.79 -14.08
C PRO A 108 -13.09 -5.32 -12.66
N PHE A 109 -13.96 -4.68 -11.87
CA PHE A 109 -14.09 -4.94 -10.42
C PHE A 109 -14.23 -6.42 -10.04
N ILE A 110 -15.12 -7.16 -10.72
CA ILE A 110 -15.40 -8.56 -10.36
C ILE A 110 -14.18 -9.45 -10.59
N SER A 111 -13.45 -9.24 -11.70
CA SER A 111 -12.22 -9.99 -12.00
C SER A 111 -11.13 -9.68 -10.95
N ASP A 112 -10.88 -8.39 -10.72
CA ASP A 112 -9.87 -7.92 -9.79
C ASP A 112 -10.11 -8.45 -8.38
N ARG A 113 -11.36 -8.40 -7.91
CA ARG A 113 -11.75 -8.93 -6.61
C ARG A 113 -11.46 -10.41 -6.48
N LYS A 114 -11.80 -11.20 -7.50
CA LYS A 114 -11.56 -12.64 -7.52
C LYS A 114 -10.05 -12.95 -7.43
N ILE A 115 -9.22 -12.18 -8.14
CA ILE A 115 -7.78 -12.36 -8.12
C ILE A 115 -7.21 -12.04 -6.74
N ILE A 116 -7.55 -10.89 -6.15
CA ILE A 116 -7.07 -10.53 -4.81
C ILE A 116 -7.54 -11.53 -3.73
N GLN A 117 -8.74 -12.09 -3.89
CA GLN A 117 -9.25 -13.17 -3.02
C GLN A 117 -8.46 -14.47 -3.18
N SER A 118 -7.99 -14.77 -4.38
CA SER A 118 -7.21 -15.99 -4.66
C SER A 118 -5.77 -15.93 -4.14
N LEU A 119 -5.24 -14.74 -3.86
CA LEU A 119 -3.90 -14.58 -3.30
C LEU A 119 -3.77 -15.28 -1.94
N THR A 120 -2.58 -15.83 -1.68
CA THR A 120 -2.20 -16.30 -0.36
C THR A 120 -1.97 -15.12 0.60
N MET A 121 -1.93 -15.42 1.91
CA MET A 121 -1.56 -14.40 2.90
C MET A 121 -0.15 -13.84 2.66
N GLN A 122 0.79 -14.70 2.24
CA GLN A 122 2.15 -14.29 1.93
C GLN A 122 2.19 -13.31 0.75
N GLN A 123 1.55 -13.66 -0.38
CA GLN A 123 1.48 -12.77 -1.56
C GLN A 123 0.83 -11.42 -1.24
N ARG A 124 -0.19 -11.39 -0.38
CA ARG A 124 -0.79 -10.11 0.07
C ARG A 124 0.19 -9.28 0.90
N ASN A 125 0.95 -9.91 1.79
CA ASN A 125 1.95 -9.21 2.59
C ASN A 125 3.11 -8.69 1.71
N ASP A 126 3.55 -9.48 0.73
CA ASP A 126 4.61 -9.10 -0.20
C ASP A 126 4.16 -7.89 -1.04
N LEU A 127 2.95 -7.94 -1.60
CA LEU A 127 2.36 -6.79 -2.31
C LEU A 127 2.32 -5.53 -1.44
N VAL A 128 1.86 -5.65 -0.19
CA VAL A 128 1.81 -4.51 0.74
C VAL A 128 3.21 -3.98 1.04
N ASN A 129 4.21 -4.84 1.20
CA ASN A 129 5.58 -4.42 1.47
C ASN A 129 6.17 -3.65 0.29
N VAL A 130 5.99 -4.15 -0.92
CA VAL A 130 6.42 -3.48 -2.17
C VAL A 130 5.73 -2.13 -2.32
N LEU A 131 4.41 -2.07 -2.13
CA LEU A 131 3.66 -0.81 -2.22
C LEU A 131 4.20 0.22 -1.21
N VAL A 132 4.45 -0.17 0.04
CA VAL A 132 4.98 0.75 1.06
C VAL A 132 6.41 1.20 0.74
N SER A 133 7.28 0.32 0.23
CA SER A 133 8.68 0.68 -0.08
C SER A 133 8.77 1.73 -1.19
N ILE A 134 7.90 1.65 -2.20
CA ILE A 134 7.81 2.63 -3.30
C ILE A 134 7.54 4.05 -2.76
N TYR A 135 6.58 4.20 -1.84
CA TYR A 135 6.23 5.51 -1.28
C TYR A 135 7.13 5.94 -0.11
N ASN A 136 7.96 5.04 0.41
CA ASN A 136 8.83 5.31 1.53
C ASN A 136 10.20 4.63 1.36
N PRO A 137 11.03 5.09 0.40
CA PRO A 137 12.32 4.48 0.11
C PRO A 137 13.32 4.62 1.26
N ASN A 138 13.09 5.55 2.20
CA ASN A 138 14.02 5.84 3.30
C ASN A 138 13.85 4.93 4.53
N VAL A 139 12.87 4.00 4.55
CA VAL A 139 12.67 3.06 5.69
C VAL A 139 13.39 1.73 5.51
N GLU A 140 14.18 1.59 4.45
CA GLU A 140 15.03 0.42 4.23
C GLU A 140 16.25 0.49 5.16
N ASN A 141 16.01 0.40 6.47
CA ASN A 141 16.97 0.08 7.55
C ASN A 141 16.30 -0.01 8.93
N LYS A 142 15.08 -0.55 9.01
CA LYS A 142 14.67 -1.24 10.24
C LYS A 142 14.26 -2.65 9.85
N PRO A 143 15.03 -3.70 10.21
CA PRO A 143 14.44 -5.02 10.32
C PRO A 143 13.16 -4.87 11.13
N GLN A 144 12.09 -5.49 10.64
CA GLN A 144 10.87 -5.69 11.41
C GLN A 144 11.30 -6.05 12.82
N GLU A 145 10.95 -5.21 13.81
CA GLU A 145 11.26 -5.47 15.21
C GLU A 145 10.58 -6.80 15.56
N THR A 146 11.35 -7.86 15.40
CA THR A 146 11.15 -9.10 16.11
C THR A 146 11.40 -8.70 17.56
N PRO A 147 10.51 -9.02 18.52
CA PRO A 147 10.74 -8.68 19.91
C PRO A 147 12.16 -9.07 20.30
N THR A 148 13.01 -8.10 20.66
CA THR A 148 14.42 -8.33 20.94
C THR A 148 14.51 -9.24 22.17
N GLN A 149 14.90 -10.50 21.95
CA GLN A 149 15.45 -11.33 23.00
C GLN A 149 16.77 -10.70 23.46
N ASN A 150 16.81 -10.28 24.72
CA ASN A 150 18.06 -10.01 25.43
C ASN A 150 18.94 -11.27 25.41
N PRO A 151 20.28 -11.14 25.39
CA PRO A 151 21.16 -12.29 25.40
C PRO A 151 21.20 -12.89 26.81
N GLN A 152 20.49 -14.00 27.00
CA GLN A 152 20.90 -14.95 28.03
C GLN A 152 20.62 -16.37 27.56
N ASN A 153 21.72 -17.02 27.16
CA ASN A 153 21.83 -18.45 26.96
C ASN A 153 21.29 -19.17 28.20
N ASN A 154 20.18 -19.90 28.04
CA ASN A 154 19.83 -21.12 28.78
C ASN A 154 18.62 -21.79 28.11
N ASN A 155 18.84 -23.01 27.61
CA ASN A 155 17.84 -23.89 27.00
C ASN A 155 16.56 -24.01 27.82
N SER A 156 15.42 -23.58 27.28
CA SER A 156 14.06 -24.07 27.59
C SER A 156 13.05 -23.52 26.56
N SER A 157 12.27 -24.41 25.94
CA SER A 157 11.24 -24.08 24.93
C SER A 157 10.14 -23.16 25.50
N PRO A 158 9.59 -22.19 24.75
CA PRO A 158 8.59 -21.26 25.28
C PRO A 158 7.18 -21.87 25.23
N THR A 159 6.57 -22.00 26.42
CA THR A 159 5.12 -22.24 26.58
C THR A 159 4.37 -20.91 26.45
N PHE A 160 3.33 -20.84 25.62
CA PHE A 160 2.43 -19.70 25.54
C PHE A 160 1.56 -19.61 26.80
N VAL A 161 1.60 -18.48 27.51
CA VAL A 161 0.71 -18.19 28.64
C VAL A 161 -0.30 -17.13 28.21
N LEU A 162 -1.59 -17.47 28.26
CA LEU A 162 -2.68 -16.53 28.02
C LEU A 162 -2.78 -15.56 29.22
N PRO A 163 -2.96 -14.24 29.03
CA PRO A 163 -3.21 -13.34 30.15
C PRO A 163 -4.51 -13.71 30.86
N GLN A 164 -4.48 -13.74 32.20
CA GLN A 164 -5.66 -14.00 33.01
C GLN A 164 -6.63 -12.80 32.97
N PRO A 165 -7.96 -13.03 32.91
CA PRO A 165 -8.95 -11.96 33.00
C PRO A 165 -8.89 -11.32 34.39
N GLY A 166 -8.76 -9.98 34.45
CA GLY A 166 -8.70 -9.23 35.71
C GLY A 166 -8.04 -7.85 35.64
N GLY A 167 -7.37 -7.50 34.53
CA GLY A 167 -6.69 -6.20 34.35
C GLY A 167 -7.60 -4.98 34.15
N ALA A 168 -8.91 -5.10 34.36
CA ALA A 168 -9.87 -4.00 34.21
C ALA A 168 -10.10 -3.20 35.52
N ASP A 169 -9.62 -3.69 36.67
CA ASP A 169 -9.85 -3.04 37.97
C ASP A 169 -9.02 -1.77 38.21
N LEU A 170 -8.09 -1.43 37.30
CA LEU A 170 -7.33 -0.17 37.35
C LEU A 170 -8.10 1.04 36.76
N LEU A 171 -9.36 0.84 36.35
CA LEU A 171 -10.22 1.88 35.76
C LEU A 171 -11.46 2.21 36.62
N LEU A 172 -11.46 1.84 37.90
CA LEU A 172 -12.51 2.32 38.80
C LEU A 172 -12.21 3.77 39.22
N PRO A 173 -13.20 4.68 39.15
CA PRO A 173 -13.04 6.12 39.40
C PRO A 173 -12.75 6.47 40.86
#